data_AF-A0A4R6JYE9-F1
#
_entry.id   AF-A0A4R6JYE9-F1
#
_cell.length_a   1.000
_cell.length_b   1.000
_cell.length_c   1.000
_cell.angle_alpha   90.00
_cell.angle_beta   90.00
_cell.angle_gamma   90.00
#
_symmetry.space_group_name_H-M   'P 1'
#
loop_
_entity.id
_entity.type
_entity.pdbx_description
1 polymer ?
#
loop_
_entity_poly.entity_id
_entity_poly.type
_entity_poly.pdbx_seq_one_letter_code
_entity_poly.pdbx_strand_id
1 'polypeptide(L)'
;MPDNAERRLNKILDALGDNAEDIAHLLEFGGWRGQPHDVNSCPVALYLRTVVTDVTDASVSSEQAKVHTADGSDIAVNLTPAVAGFVLAFDLGVYPGLVATATDDNGDVIDELDR
;
A
#
# COMPACT_ATOMS: atom_id res chain seq x y z
N MET A 1 -10.81 22.87 6.59
CA MET A 1 -9.69 22.46 7.45
C MET A 1 -9.64 20.96 7.37
N PRO A 2 -8.48 20.32 7.15
CA PRO A 2 -8.45 18.86 7.07
C PRO A 2 -8.87 18.28 8.42
N ASP A 3 -9.76 17.30 8.35
CA ASP A 3 -10.26 16.58 9.51
C ASP A 3 -9.09 15.93 10.25
N ASN A 4 -9.22 15.73 11.57
CA ASN A 4 -8.12 15.20 12.38
C ASN A 4 -7.62 13.84 11.85
N ALA A 5 -8.53 13.05 11.29
CA ALA A 5 -8.22 11.76 10.69
C ALA A 5 -7.42 11.88 9.37
N GLU A 6 -7.76 12.83 8.49
CA GLU A 6 -6.98 13.11 7.27
C GLU A 6 -5.54 13.54 7.61
N ARG A 7 -5.38 14.42 8.62
CA ARG A 7 -4.05 14.83 9.09
C ARG A 7 -3.25 13.67 9.67
N ARG A 8 -3.92 12.73 10.34
CA ARG A 8 -3.26 11.52 10.85
C ARG A 8 -2.83 10.61 9.70
N LEU A 9 -3.69 10.39 8.72
CA LEU A 9 -3.37 9.56 7.55
C LEU A 9 -2.19 10.14 6.74
N ASN A 10 -2.20 11.45 6.49
CA ASN A 10 -1.07 12.12 5.80
C ASN A 10 0.26 11.92 6.54
N LYS A 11 0.29 12.08 7.88
CA LYS A 11 1.50 11.84 8.66
C LYS A 11 2.01 10.40 8.59
N ILE A 12 1.09 9.43 8.46
CA ILE A 12 1.45 8.01 8.34
C ILE A 12 2.04 7.73 6.95
N LEU A 13 1.48 8.34 5.90
CA LEU A 13 2.02 8.24 4.55
C LEU A 13 3.38 8.94 4.44
N ASP A 14 3.56 10.10 5.05
CA ASP A 14 4.84 10.80 5.12
C ASP A 14 5.92 9.97 5.84
N ALA A 15 5.53 9.15 6.80
CA ALA A 15 6.46 8.29 7.55
C ALA A 15 6.95 7.07 6.76
N LEU A 16 6.38 6.78 5.57
CA LEU A 16 6.86 5.70 4.71
C LEU A 16 8.24 5.99 4.12
N GLY A 17 8.54 7.26 3.85
CA GLY A 17 9.81 7.68 3.29
C GLY A 17 9.70 8.91 2.41
N ASP A 18 10.86 9.53 2.15
CA ASP A 18 10.96 10.76 1.36
C ASP A 18 11.00 10.51 -0.15
N ASN A 19 11.22 9.26 -0.57
CA ASN A 19 11.29 8.84 -1.98
C ASN A 19 10.84 7.39 -2.15
N ALA A 20 10.68 6.96 -3.41
CA ALA A 20 10.15 5.64 -3.73
C ALA A 20 11.03 4.47 -3.28
N GLU A 21 12.35 4.62 -3.24
CA GLU A 21 13.28 3.58 -2.79
C GLU A 21 13.19 3.38 -1.27
N ASP A 22 13.13 4.46 -0.50
CA ASP A 22 12.95 4.38 0.97
C ASP A 22 11.63 3.72 1.33
N ILE A 23 10.56 4.07 0.61
CA ILE A 23 9.24 3.45 0.77
C ILE A 23 9.34 1.95 0.46
N ALA A 24 9.98 1.59 -0.66
CA ALA A 24 10.12 0.19 -1.05
C ALA A 24 10.89 -0.62 0.00
N HIS A 25 12.01 -0.09 0.50
CA HIS A 25 12.81 -0.74 1.54
C HIS A 25 12.04 -0.92 2.84
N LEU A 26 11.30 0.09 3.28
CA LEU A 26 10.47 -0.01 4.50
C LEU A 26 9.40 -1.09 4.32
N LEU A 27 8.73 -1.09 3.17
CA LEU A 27 7.66 -2.04 2.89
C LEU A 27 8.19 -3.47 2.81
N GLU A 28 9.35 -3.67 2.19
CA GLU A 28 10.00 -4.96 2.04
C GLU A 28 10.50 -5.48 3.38
N PHE A 29 11.13 -4.61 4.18
CA PHE A 29 11.61 -4.94 5.51
C PHE A 29 10.47 -5.35 6.46
N GLY A 30 9.33 -4.67 6.38
CA GLY A 30 8.14 -5.05 7.14
C GLY A 30 7.33 -6.19 6.55
N GLY A 31 7.73 -6.73 5.38
CA GLY A 31 7.10 -7.88 4.76
C GLY A 31 5.75 -7.59 4.11
N TRP A 32 5.40 -6.33 3.85
CA TRP A 32 4.18 -5.94 3.16
C TRP A 32 4.34 -6.16 1.65
N ARG A 33 4.06 -7.38 1.20
CA ARG A 33 4.07 -7.76 -0.22
C ARG A 33 2.67 -7.70 -0.80
N GLY A 34 2.56 -7.14 -1.99
CA GLY A 34 1.29 -6.82 -2.62
C GLY A 34 1.20 -7.23 -4.08
N GLN A 35 0.10 -6.91 -4.74
CA GLN A 35 -0.13 -7.23 -6.15
C GLN A 35 -0.10 -5.97 -7.01
N PRO A 36 0.74 -5.92 -8.07
CA PRO A 36 0.72 -4.81 -9.03
C PRO A 36 -0.67 -4.57 -9.61
N HIS A 37 -1.04 -3.31 -9.80
CA HIS A 37 -2.33 -2.86 -10.32
C HIS A 37 -3.58 -3.21 -9.48
N ASP A 38 -3.42 -3.79 -8.29
CA ASP A 38 -4.51 -4.00 -7.34
C ASP A 38 -4.41 -2.96 -6.21
N VAL A 39 -5.36 -2.03 -6.17
CA VAL A 39 -5.41 -0.96 -5.18
C VAL A 39 -5.59 -1.47 -3.75
N ASN A 40 -6.26 -2.61 -3.56
CA ASN A 40 -6.53 -3.20 -2.23
C ASN A 40 -5.36 -4.05 -1.75
N SER A 41 -4.69 -4.70 -2.70
CA SER A 41 -3.51 -5.52 -2.45
C SER A 41 -2.21 -4.76 -2.66
N CYS A 42 -2.23 -3.43 -2.83
CA CYS A 42 -1.03 -2.61 -2.91
C CYS A 42 -0.24 -2.71 -1.59
N PRO A 43 1.11 -2.84 -1.61
CA PRO A 43 1.93 -2.85 -0.40
C PRO A 43 1.62 -1.72 0.60
N VAL A 44 1.39 -0.50 0.08
CA VAL A 44 1.01 0.66 0.91
C VAL A 44 -0.37 0.47 1.54
N ALA A 45 -1.33 -0.09 0.81
CA ALA A 45 -2.66 -0.39 1.34
C ALA A 45 -2.58 -1.40 2.50
N LEU A 46 -1.78 -2.45 2.34
CA LEU A 46 -1.55 -3.46 3.38
C LEU A 46 -0.86 -2.87 4.61
N TYR A 47 0.12 -1.99 4.40
CA TYR A 47 0.74 -1.22 5.46
C TYR A 47 -0.29 -0.37 6.24
N LEU A 48 -1.16 0.37 5.52
CA LEU A 48 -2.18 1.20 6.15
C LEU A 48 -3.16 0.40 7.00
N ARG A 49 -3.60 -0.78 6.54
CA ARG A 49 -4.45 -1.68 7.34
C ARG A 49 -3.76 -2.16 8.62
N THR A 50 -2.43 -2.25 8.60
CA THR A 50 -1.65 -2.72 9.74
C THR A 50 -1.37 -1.60 10.74
N VAL A 51 -1.05 -0.39 10.26
CA VAL A 51 -0.54 0.71 11.10
C VAL A 51 -1.65 1.67 11.55
N VAL A 52 -2.69 1.86 10.74
CA VAL A 52 -3.79 2.75 11.11
C VAL A 52 -4.77 1.99 11.99
N THR A 53 -4.80 2.34 13.28
CA THR A 53 -5.82 1.82 14.21
C THR A 53 -7.21 2.20 13.73
N ASP A 54 -8.18 1.30 13.92
CA ASP A 54 -9.59 1.49 13.59
C ASP A 54 -9.92 1.49 12.08
N VAL A 55 -9.00 1.05 11.22
CA VAL A 55 -9.26 0.81 9.81
C VAL A 55 -9.67 -0.65 9.59
N THR A 56 -10.74 -0.84 8.81
CA THR A 56 -11.23 -2.16 8.39
C THR A 56 -10.80 -2.50 6.97
N ASP A 57 -10.62 -1.47 6.13
CA ASP A 57 -10.17 -1.65 4.75
C ASP A 57 -9.33 -0.45 4.29
N ALA A 58 -8.39 -0.70 3.38
CA ALA A 58 -7.59 0.36 2.76
C ALA A 58 -7.33 0.04 1.30
N SER A 59 -7.34 1.08 0.49
CA SER A 59 -7.05 1.02 -0.95
C SER A 59 -6.14 2.17 -1.33
N VAL A 60 -5.13 1.92 -2.15
CA VAL A 60 -4.17 2.94 -2.61
C VAL A 60 -4.04 2.85 -4.12
N SER A 61 -4.35 3.96 -4.81
CA SER A 61 -4.05 4.15 -6.23
C SER A 61 -2.86 5.10 -6.39
N SER A 62 -2.40 5.36 -7.62
CA SER A 62 -1.36 6.37 -7.87
C SER A 62 -1.76 7.80 -7.53
N GLU A 63 -3.04 8.07 -7.28
CA GLU A 63 -3.57 9.41 -7.04
C GLU A 63 -3.92 9.64 -5.57
N GLN A 64 -4.51 8.65 -4.91
CA GLN A 64 -5.03 8.78 -3.55
C GLN A 64 -4.87 7.51 -2.73
N ALA A 65 -4.74 7.69 -1.41
CA ALA A 65 -4.98 6.66 -0.42
C ALA A 65 -6.37 6.85 0.19
N LYS A 66 -7.12 5.76 0.28
CA LYS A 66 -8.43 5.73 0.95
C LYS A 66 -8.40 4.66 2.04
N VAL A 67 -8.95 4.99 3.21
CA VAL A 67 -9.17 4.06 4.31
C VAL A 67 -10.64 4.09 4.72
N HIS A 68 -11.18 2.91 5.04
CA HIS A 68 -12.52 2.74 5.60
C HIS A 68 -12.40 2.38 7.08
N THR A 69 -12.99 3.19 7.95
CA THR A 69 -12.88 3.01 9.40
C THR A 69 -13.99 2.13 9.97
N ALA A 70 -13.76 1.55 11.14
CA ALA A 70 -14.71 0.66 11.82
C ALA A 70 -16.03 1.34 12.21
N ASP A 71 -16.04 2.67 12.33
CA ASP A 71 -17.25 3.47 12.55
C ASP A 71 -18.04 3.76 11.27
N GLY A 72 -17.58 3.26 10.12
CA GLY A 72 -18.22 3.41 8.81
C GLY A 72 -17.80 4.67 8.03
N SER A 73 -16.80 5.42 8.51
CA SER A 73 -16.31 6.61 7.81
C SER A 73 -15.34 6.24 6.68
N ASP A 74 -15.37 7.04 5.62
CA ASP A 74 -14.41 6.99 4.52
C ASP A 74 -13.49 8.20 4.59
N ILE A 75 -12.18 7.96 4.66
CA ILE A 75 -11.16 9.01 4.66
C ILE A 75 -10.30 8.82 3.43
N ALA A 76 -10.21 9.85 2.59
CA ALA A 76 -9.37 9.85 1.40
C ALA A 76 -8.40 11.03 1.44
N VAL A 77 -7.14 10.77 1.12
CA VAL A 77 -6.12 11.81 1.02
C VAL A 77 -5.32 11.65 -0.27
N ASN A 78 -4.91 12.77 -0.84
CA ASN A 78 -3.99 12.77 -1.97
C ASN A 78 -2.64 12.23 -1.54
N LEU A 79 -2.00 11.46 -2.42
CA LEU A 79 -0.67 10.97 -2.16
C LEU A 79 0.37 12.08 -2.26
N THR A 80 1.44 11.94 -1.47
CA THR A 80 2.66 12.70 -1.73
C THR A 80 3.31 12.22 -3.03
N PRO A 81 4.12 13.06 -3.70
CA PRO A 81 4.83 12.66 -4.92
C PRO A 81 5.69 11.40 -4.74
N ALA A 82 6.26 11.20 -3.54
CA ALA A 82 7.04 10.01 -3.22
C ALA A 82 6.18 8.73 -3.23
N VAL A 83 5.04 8.74 -2.53
CA VAL A 83 4.14 7.57 -2.48
C VAL A 83 3.49 7.31 -3.84
N ALA A 84 3.06 8.36 -4.54
CA ALA A 84 2.52 8.21 -5.90
C ALA A 84 3.57 7.62 -6.87
N GLY A 85 4.81 8.11 -6.81
CA GLY A 85 5.93 7.60 -7.60
C GLY A 85 6.25 6.15 -7.27
N PHE A 86 6.22 5.77 -5.99
CA PHE A 86 6.35 4.38 -5.57
C PHE A 86 5.25 3.50 -6.17
N VAL A 87 3.97 3.88 -6.03
CA VAL A 87 2.84 3.08 -6.53
C VAL A 87 2.96 2.84 -8.03
N LEU A 88 3.29 3.89 -8.81
CA LEU A 88 3.51 3.77 -10.25
C LEU A 88 4.69 2.85 -10.58
N ALA A 89 5.82 2.98 -9.89
CA ALA A 89 6.98 2.13 -10.12
C ALA A 89 6.72 0.66 -9.72
N PHE A 90 6.00 0.43 -8.62
CA PHE A 90 5.57 -0.90 -8.20
C PHE A 90 4.66 -1.56 -9.25
N ASP A 91 3.67 -0.82 -9.75
CA ASP A 91 2.77 -1.26 -10.82
C ASP A 91 3.53 -1.61 -12.11
N LEU A 92 4.63 -0.91 -12.41
CA LEU A 92 5.51 -1.19 -13.53
C LEU A 92 6.50 -2.36 -13.28
N GLY A 93 6.45 -2.99 -12.11
CA GLY A 93 7.31 -4.13 -11.75
C GLY A 93 8.73 -3.76 -11.35
N VAL A 94 9.00 -2.49 -11.00
CA VAL A 94 10.34 -2.02 -10.60
C VAL A 94 10.81 -2.67 -9.28
N TYR A 95 9.87 -3.10 -8.43
CA TYR A 95 10.15 -3.69 -7.12
C TYR A 95 9.71 -5.16 -7.03
N PRO A 96 10.43 -6.11 -7.64
CA PRO A 96 10.04 -7.52 -7.64
C PRO A 96 9.99 -8.15 -6.24
N GLY A 97 10.81 -7.69 -5.29
CA GLY A 97 10.82 -8.19 -3.90
C GLY A 97 9.54 -7.87 -3.10
N LEU A 98 8.75 -6.91 -3.59
CA LEU A 98 7.47 -6.50 -3.00
C LEU A 98 6.26 -7.18 -3.65
N VAL A 99 6.44 -7.92 -4.73
CA VAL A 99 5.34 -8.65 -5.36
C VAL A 99 5.01 -9.86 -4.49
N ALA A 100 3.73 -10.00 -4.14
CA ALA A 100 3.23 -11.19 -3.47
C ALA A 100 3.33 -12.37 -4.44
N THR A 101 4.11 -13.37 -4.07
CA THR A 101 4.07 -14.66 -4.75
C THR A 101 2.75 -15.33 -4.37
N ALA A 102 1.88 -15.52 -5.35
CA ALA A 102 0.71 -16.36 -5.18
C ALA A 102 1.24 -17.74 -4.75
N THR A 103 0.78 -18.22 -3.60
CA THR A 103 1.15 -19.54 -3.08
C THR A 103 -0.13 -20.35 -2.98
N ASP A 104 -0.07 -21.62 -3.37
CA ASP A 104 -1.21 -22.52 -3.20
C ASP A 104 -1.39 -22.90 -1.72
N ASP A 105 -2.43 -23.67 -1.39
CA ASP A 105 -2.70 -24.13 -0.03
C ASP A 105 -1.56 -25.00 0.56
N ASN A 106 -0.61 -25.44 -0.26
CA ASN A 106 0.56 -26.22 0.14
C ASN A 106 1.80 -25.33 0.36
N GLY A 107 1.72 -24.03 0.07
CA GLY A 107 2.82 -23.08 0.15
C GLY A 107 3.74 -23.11 -1.08
N ASP A 108 3.32 -23.78 -2.16
CA ASP A 108 4.06 -23.80 -3.41
C ASP A 108 3.79 -22.51 -4.18
N VAL A 109 4.85 -21.88 -4.69
CA VAL A 109 4.73 -20.68 -5.51
C VAL A 109 4.00 -21.05 -6.80
N ILE A 110 2.85 -20.40 -7.02
CA ILE A 110 2.09 -20.46 -8.25
C ILE A 110 2.82 -19.54 -9.24
N ASP A 111 3.78 -20.09 -9.97
CA ASP A 111 4.39 -19.40 -11.10
C ASP A 111 3.29 -19.23 -12.17
N GLU A 112 2.84 -18.00 -12.42
CA GLU A 112 1.98 -17.68 -13.56
C GLU A 112 2.78 -17.85 -14.86
N LEU A 113 3.05 -19.11 -15.22
CA LEU A 113 3.54 -19.53 -16.54
C LEU A 113 2.55 -20.55 -17.13
N ASP A 114 1.29 -20.14 -17.29
CA ASP A 114 0.37 -20.79 -18.24
C ASP A 114 -0.86 -19.89 -18.48
N ARG A 115 -0.68 -18.80 -19.22
CA ARG A 115 -1.77 -18.13 -19.95
C ARG A 115 -1.52 -18.19 -21.45
#